data_AF-A0AAP4X8E6-F1
#
_entry.id   AF-A0AAP4X8E6-F1
#
_cell.length_a   1.000
_cell.length_b   1.000
_cell.length_c   1.000
_cell.angle_alpha   90.00
_cell.angle_beta   90.00
_cell.angle_gamma   90.00
#
_symmetry.space_group_name_H-M   'P 1'
#
loop_
_entity.id
_entity.type
_entity.pdbx_description
1 polymer ?
#
loop_
_entity_poly.entity_id
_entity_poly.type
_entity_poly.pdbx_seq_one_letter_code
_entity_poly.pdbx_strand_id
1 'polypeptide(L)'
;MVINRKKTPIINLKQLIAFRNHFQKQKHGLYCRDFRKIIASSQQGDFLFCDPPYYYEGMKEKDFYQKPFSFTDQQQLALELHQATKRGVKWLYTNYATPAILNLFPNANLINTKTITNHYFANKNIHQEIIIKNYI
;
A
#
# COMPACT_ATOMS: atom_id res chain seq x y z
N MET A 1 -26.86 -24.38 -18.29
CA MET A 1 -27.16 -23.05 -17.73
C MET A 1 -25.94 -22.15 -17.94
N VAL A 2 -25.96 -21.28 -18.95
CA VAL A 2 -24.82 -20.37 -19.24
C VAL A 2 -24.95 -19.16 -18.34
N ILE A 3 -24.03 -18.99 -17.40
CA ILE A 3 -23.97 -17.80 -16.54
C ILE A 3 -23.53 -16.62 -17.40
N ASN A 4 -24.49 -15.76 -17.78
CA ASN A 4 -24.23 -14.53 -18.49
C ASN A 4 -23.54 -13.52 -17.56
N ARG A 5 -22.20 -13.53 -17.52
CA ARG A 5 -21.43 -12.53 -16.77
C ARG A 5 -21.52 -11.20 -17.50
N LYS A 6 -22.38 -10.27 -17.04
CA LYS A 6 -22.32 -8.87 -17.45
C LYS A 6 -20.93 -8.33 -17.12
N LYS A 7 -20.14 -8.00 -18.14
CA LYS A 7 -18.86 -7.29 -17.95
C LYS A 7 -19.20 -5.88 -17.49
N THR A 8 -18.90 -5.57 -16.23
CA THR A 8 -18.92 -4.19 -15.75
C THR A 8 -17.90 -3.40 -16.58
N PRO A 9 -18.29 -2.28 -17.21
CA PRO A 9 -17.34 -1.46 -17.93
C PRO A 9 -16.24 -0.97 -16.97
N ILE A 10 -14.99 -1.01 -17.44
CA ILE A 10 -13.80 -0.62 -16.68
C ILE A 10 -13.91 0.83 -16.19
N ILE A 11 -14.64 1.68 -16.92
CA ILE A 11 -14.89 3.08 -16.58
C ILE A 11 -16.37 3.28 -16.29
N ASN A 12 -16.66 3.75 -15.07
CA ASN A 12 -17.98 4.22 -14.68
C ASN A 12 -18.03 5.76 -14.77
N LEU A 13 -18.64 6.27 -15.84
CA LEU A 13 -18.70 7.72 -16.10
C LEU A 13 -19.35 8.50 -14.94
N LYS A 14 -20.36 7.94 -14.27
CA LYS A 14 -21.02 8.59 -13.13
C LYS A 14 -20.04 8.75 -11.96
N GLN A 15 -19.25 7.73 -11.67
CA GLN A 15 -18.21 7.79 -10.63
C GLN A 15 -17.11 8.79 -10.99
N LEU A 16 -16.68 8.82 -12.25
CA LEU A 16 -15.65 9.77 -12.71
C LEU A 16 -16.11 11.23 -12.58
N ILE A 17 -17.36 11.52 -12.94
CA ILE A 17 -17.95 12.86 -12.78
C ILE A 17 -18.05 13.23 -11.30
N ALA A 18 -18.49 12.31 -10.45
CA ALA A 18 -18.55 12.53 -9.00
C ALA A 18 -17.16 12.81 -8.40
N PHE A 19 -16.14 12.02 -8.80
CA PHE A 19 -14.75 12.24 -8.41
C PHE A 19 -14.24 13.61 -8.85
N ARG A 20 -14.44 13.99 -10.12
CA ARG A 20 -14.06 15.31 -10.63
C ARG A 20 -14.69 16.43 -9.80
N ASN A 21 -16.00 16.37 -9.57
CA ASN A 21 -16.72 17.42 -8.84
C ASN A 21 -16.23 17.56 -7.40
N HIS A 22 -15.88 16.45 -6.74
CA HIS A 22 -15.27 16.46 -5.42
C HIS A 22 -13.85 17.05 -5.47
N PHE A 23 -13.02 16.55 -6.39
CA PHE A 23 -11.62 16.93 -6.53
C PHE A 23 -11.44 18.43 -6.82
N GLN A 24 -12.35 19.03 -7.59
CA GLN A 24 -12.30 20.47 -7.94
C GLN A 24 -12.73 21.40 -6.79
N LYS A 25 -13.51 20.92 -5.83
CA LYS A 25 -14.05 21.75 -4.73
C LYS A 25 -13.10 21.85 -3.53
N GLN A 26 -12.13 20.95 -3.44
CA GLN A 26 -11.27 20.75 -2.29
C GLN A 26 -9.80 20.93 -2.69
N LYS A 27 -8.93 21.23 -1.72
CA LYS A 27 -7.48 21.38 -1.97
C LYS A 27 -6.82 20.01 -2.09
N HIS A 28 -6.86 19.42 -3.29
CA HIS A 28 -6.16 18.17 -3.58
C HIS A 28 -4.94 18.38 -4.49
N GLY A 29 -3.87 17.64 -4.23
CA GLY A 29 -2.72 17.51 -5.12
C GLY A 29 -2.66 16.10 -5.71
N LEU A 30 -2.38 16.00 -7.01
CA LEU A 30 -2.11 14.73 -7.68
C LEU A 30 -0.71 14.79 -8.28
N TYR A 31 0.16 13.86 -7.88
CA TYR A 31 1.57 13.88 -8.25
C TYR A 31 1.99 12.55 -8.89
N CYS A 32 2.54 12.61 -10.10
CA CYS A 32 3.28 11.50 -10.70
C CYS A 32 4.76 11.66 -10.33
N ARG A 33 5.14 11.12 -9.17
CA ARG A 33 6.48 11.31 -8.59
C ARG A 33 6.92 10.06 -7.82
N ASP A 34 8.23 9.95 -7.63
CA ASP A 34 8.82 8.96 -6.75
C ASP A 34 8.38 9.17 -5.29
N PHE A 35 7.97 8.10 -4.62
CA PHE A 35 7.44 8.16 -3.26
C PHE A 35 8.45 8.73 -2.26
N ARG A 36 9.75 8.51 -2.47
CA ARG A 36 10.81 8.99 -1.56
C ARG A 36 10.78 10.50 -1.44
N LYS A 37 10.61 11.20 -2.58
CA LYS A 37 10.53 12.66 -2.61
C LYS A 37 9.28 13.19 -1.91
N ILE A 38 8.15 12.49 -2.05
CA ILE A 38 6.89 12.87 -1.40
C ILE A 38 7.01 12.69 0.11
N ILE A 39 7.48 11.53 0.57
CA ILE A 39 7.65 11.25 1.99
C ILE A 39 8.68 12.19 2.61
N ALA A 40 9.82 12.45 1.95
CA ALA A 40 10.84 13.38 2.44
C ALA A 40 10.31 14.82 2.62
N SER A 41 9.32 15.23 1.83
CA SER A 41 8.67 16.55 1.96
C SER A 41 7.62 16.65 3.08
N SER A 42 7.26 15.54 3.73
CA SER A 42 6.29 15.55 4.83
C SER A 42 6.89 16.12 6.12
N GLN A 43 6.05 16.83 6.87
CA GLN A 43 6.40 17.56 8.08
C GLN A 43 5.53 17.17 9.28
N GLN A 44 5.96 17.55 10.48
CA GLN A 44 5.20 17.29 11.70
C GLN A 44 3.74 17.72 11.57
N GLY A 45 2.82 16.84 11.97
CA GLY A 45 1.38 17.04 11.84
C GLY A 45 0.77 16.41 10.58
N ASP A 46 1.59 16.06 9.58
CA ASP A 46 1.13 15.29 8.43
C ASP A 46 0.80 13.84 8.81
N PHE A 47 -0.08 13.24 8.00
CA PHE A 47 -0.40 11.82 8.05
C PHE A 47 -0.16 11.16 6.69
N LEU A 48 0.59 10.07 6.68
CA LEU A 48 0.88 9.28 5.46
C LEU A 48 0.14 7.95 5.51
N PHE A 49 -0.68 7.69 4.48
CA PHE A 49 -1.24 6.36 4.22
C PHE A 49 -0.47 5.72 3.06
N CYS A 50 0.15 4.57 3.30
CA CYS A 50 1.02 3.89 2.35
C CYS A 50 0.51 2.47 2.06
N ASP A 51 0.04 2.26 0.83
CA ASP A 51 -0.45 0.97 0.33
C ASP A 51 0.36 0.54 -0.90
N PRO A 52 1.64 0.11 -0.70
CA PRO A 52 2.48 -0.33 -1.81
C PRO A 52 1.98 -1.67 -2.39
N PRO A 53 2.48 -2.11 -3.56
CA PRO A 53 2.27 -3.47 -4.01
C PRO A 53 2.74 -4.50 -2.96
N TYR A 54 1.90 -5.48 -2.62
CA TYR A 54 2.18 -6.37 -1.50
C TYR A 54 3.33 -7.34 -1.84
N TYR A 55 4.11 -7.70 -0.84
CA TYR A 55 5.32 -8.51 -1.00
C TYR A 55 5.24 -9.82 -0.23
N TYR A 56 5.76 -10.87 -0.87
CA TYR A 56 6.09 -12.15 -0.24
C TYR A 56 7.25 -12.80 -0.99
N GLU A 57 7.98 -13.69 -0.30
CA GLU A 57 9.14 -14.36 -0.86
C GLU A 57 8.75 -15.34 -1.99
N GLY A 58 9.53 -15.35 -3.07
CA GLY A 58 9.20 -16.15 -4.26
C GLY A 58 8.03 -15.61 -5.09
N MET A 59 7.55 -14.40 -4.80
CA MET A 59 6.65 -13.70 -5.72
C MET A 59 7.38 -13.47 -7.05
N LYS A 60 6.86 -14.06 -8.12
CA LYS A 60 7.30 -13.69 -9.47
C LYS A 60 6.86 -12.26 -9.71
N GLU A 61 7.84 -11.42 -10.02
CA GLU A 61 7.63 -10.13 -10.64
C GLU A 61 6.64 -10.31 -11.79
N LYS A 62 5.42 -9.80 -11.63
CA LYS A 62 4.38 -9.98 -12.65
C LYS A 62 4.87 -9.31 -13.92
N ASP A 63 4.95 -10.08 -15.01
CA ASP A 63 5.42 -9.68 -16.36
C ASP A 63 4.68 -8.47 -16.99
N PHE A 64 3.75 -7.85 -16.26
CA PHE A 64 2.93 -6.72 -16.70
C PHE A 64 3.57 -5.35 -16.45
N TYR A 65 4.56 -5.24 -15.56
CA TYR A 65 5.23 -3.97 -15.26
C TYR A 65 6.68 -4.02 -15.72
N GLN A 66 7.12 -3.03 -16.52
CA GLN A 66 8.52 -2.92 -16.96
C GLN A 66 9.51 -2.86 -15.79
N LYS A 67 9.06 -2.33 -14.64
CA LYS A 67 9.79 -2.36 -13.37
C LYS A 67 8.81 -2.62 -12.22
N PRO A 68 8.72 -3.85 -11.71
CA PRO A 68 7.88 -4.19 -10.57
C PRO A 68 8.45 -3.60 -9.28
N PHE A 69 7.58 -3.40 -8.29
CA PHE A 69 7.99 -2.92 -6.97
C PHE A 69 8.66 -4.07 -6.21
N SER A 70 9.98 -4.00 -6.09
CA SER A 70 10.82 -5.06 -5.54
C SER A 70 10.84 -5.04 -4.00
N PHE A 71 11.45 -6.06 -3.39
CA PHE A 71 11.73 -6.02 -1.96
C PHE A 71 12.69 -4.87 -1.59
N THR A 72 13.64 -4.54 -2.46
CA THR A 72 14.52 -3.37 -2.28
C THR A 72 13.71 -2.09 -2.21
N ASP A 73 12.65 -1.95 -3.03
CA ASP A 73 11.75 -0.80 -2.95
C ASP A 73 10.94 -0.79 -1.63
N GLN A 74 10.56 -1.95 -1.10
CA GLN A 74 9.96 -2.06 0.25
C GLN A 74 10.93 -1.59 1.35
N GLN A 75 12.20 -1.98 1.26
CA GLN A 75 13.23 -1.54 2.20
C GLN A 75 13.44 -0.02 2.15
N GLN A 76 13.47 0.56 0.95
CA GLN A 76 13.58 2.02 0.77
C GLN A 76 12.35 2.74 1.31
N LEU A 77 11.14 2.23 1.06
CA LEU A 77 9.92 2.78 1.64
C LEU A 77 9.94 2.74 3.17
N ALA A 78 10.33 1.60 3.77
CA ALA A 78 10.46 1.49 5.23
C ALA A 78 11.48 2.49 5.79
N LEU A 79 12.63 2.67 5.12
CA LEU A 79 13.63 3.65 5.52
C LEU A 79 13.04 5.08 5.53
N GLU A 80 12.34 5.48 4.48
CA GLU A 80 11.71 6.81 4.40
C GLU A 80 10.65 7.02 5.49
N LEU A 81 9.85 6.00 5.79
CA LEU A 81 8.87 6.03 6.87
C LEU A 81 9.54 6.16 8.25
N HIS A 82 10.66 5.48 8.47
CA HIS A 82 11.45 5.65 9.70
C HIS A 82 12.01 7.07 9.83
N GLN A 83 12.48 7.68 8.73
CA GLN A 83 12.88 9.08 8.75
C GLN A 83 11.69 10.03 8.98
N ALA A 84 10.51 9.70 8.44
CA ALA A 84 9.28 10.46 8.68
C ALA A 84 8.86 10.41 10.17
N THR A 85 9.02 9.26 10.83
CA THR A 85 8.82 9.14 12.29
C THR A 85 9.71 10.13 13.05
N LYS A 86 10.99 10.26 12.69
CA LYS A 86 11.91 11.21 13.33
C LYS A 86 11.49 12.68 13.14
N ARG A 87 10.75 12.98 12.06
CA ARG A 87 10.16 14.31 11.80
C ARG A 87 8.83 14.53 12.52
N GLY A 88 8.34 13.57 13.30
CA GLY A 88 7.04 13.65 13.97
C GLY A 88 5.84 13.43 13.04
N VAL A 89 6.06 12.79 11.89
CA VAL A 89 5.00 12.44 10.93
C VAL A 89 4.37 11.12 11.34
N LYS A 90 3.03 11.07 11.37
CA LYS A 90 2.32 9.81 11.60
C LYS A 90 2.13 9.07 10.28
N TRP A 91 2.28 7.75 10.30
CA TRP A 91 2.05 6.96 9.10
C TRP A 91 1.42 5.61 9.39
N LEU A 92 0.72 5.11 8.38
CA LEU A 92 0.10 3.79 8.34
C LEU A 92 0.51 3.10 7.05
N TYR A 93 0.98 1.87 7.18
CA TYR A 93 1.48 1.02 6.11
C TYR A 93 0.68 -0.30 6.05
N THR A 94 0.31 -0.77 4.87
CA THR A 94 -0.44 -2.01 4.65
C THR A 94 0.36 -3.02 3.81
N ASN A 95 0.35 -4.29 4.20
CA ASN A 95 0.93 -5.39 3.41
C ASN A 95 0.47 -6.77 3.90
N TYR A 96 1.02 -7.86 3.34
CA TYR A 96 0.98 -9.18 3.95
C TYR A 96 1.84 -9.26 5.22
N ALA A 97 1.39 -10.02 6.22
CA ALA A 97 2.10 -10.30 7.45
C ALA A 97 3.21 -11.34 7.23
N THR A 98 4.23 -11.01 6.42
CA THR A 98 5.38 -11.89 6.17
C THR A 98 6.56 -11.54 7.07
N PRO A 99 7.44 -12.49 7.43
CA PRO A 99 8.64 -12.20 8.21
C PRO A 99 9.50 -11.10 7.58
N ALA A 100 9.65 -11.11 6.25
CA ALA A 100 10.40 -10.11 5.51
C ALA A 100 9.85 -8.70 5.72
N ILE A 101 8.52 -8.51 5.68
CA ILE A 101 7.88 -7.21 5.91
C ILE A 101 7.95 -6.81 7.40
N LEU A 102 7.64 -7.73 8.32
CA LEU A 102 7.64 -7.42 9.76
C LEU A 102 9.03 -6.99 10.24
N ASN A 103 10.10 -7.60 9.70
CA ASN A 103 11.48 -7.25 10.01
C ASN A 103 11.87 -5.83 9.57
N LEU A 104 11.14 -5.20 8.65
CA LEU A 104 11.37 -3.80 8.26
C LEU A 104 10.91 -2.82 9.36
N PHE A 105 10.04 -3.24 10.27
CA PHE A 105 9.37 -2.37 11.25
C PHE A 105 9.42 -2.93 12.69
N PRO A 106 10.62 -3.17 13.25
CA PRO A 106 10.77 -3.89 14.53
C PRO A 106 10.11 -3.20 15.74
N ASN A 107 9.92 -1.88 15.70
CA ASN A 107 9.39 -1.07 16.80
C ASN A 107 8.02 -0.45 16.49
N ALA A 108 7.33 -0.92 15.45
CA ALA A 108 6.04 -0.36 15.06
C ALA A 108 4.87 -1.09 15.72
N ASN A 109 3.72 -0.41 15.81
CA ASN A 109 2.49 -1.02 16.28
C ASN A 109 1.85 -1.81 15.13
N LEU A 110 1.46 -3.05 15.42
CA LEU A 110 0.91 -4.00 14.46
C LEU A 110 -0.57 -4.21 14.72
N ILE A 111 -1.39 -4.11 13.68
CA ILE A 111 -2.82 -4.44 13.71
C ILE A 111 -3.09 -5.50 12.65
N ASN A 112 -3.46 -6.67 13.14
CA ASN A 112 -3.95 -7.78 12.35
C ASN A 112 -5.32 -7.44 11.75
N THR A 113 -5.48 -7.58 10.42
CA THR A 113 -6.74 -7.27 9.74
C THR A 113 -7.43 -8.52 9.20
N LYS A 114 -7.35 -8.76 7.89
CA LYS A 114 -8.05 -9.84 7.19
C LYS A 114 -7.22 -11.11 7.23
N THR A 115 -7.85 -12.20 7.63
CA THR A 115 -7.31 -13.55 7.40
C THR A 115 -7.46 -13.90 5.92
N ILE A 116 -6.37 -14.36 5.32
CA ILE A 116 -6.34 -14.84 3.93
C ILE A 116 -6.44 -16.35 3.96
N THR A 117 -7.54 -16.89 3.43
CA THR A 117 -7.83 -18.35 3.42
C THR A 117 -7.72 -18.99 2.04
N ASN A 118 -7.35 -18.22 1.01
CA ASN A 118 -7.20 -18.75 -0.34
C ASN A 118 -6.01 -19.73 -0.41
N HIS A 119 -6.25 -20.92 -0.94
CA HIS A 119 -5.27 -22.01 -1.12
C HIS A 119 -3.95 -21.55 -1.78
N TYR A 120 -4.00 -20.63 -2.74
CA TYR A 120 -2.80 -20.09 -3.38
C TYR A 120 -1.86 -19.36 -2.40
N PHE A 121 -2.44 -18.58 -1.48
CA PHE A 121 -1.69 -17.81 -0.49
C PHE A 121 -1.29 -18.68 0.70
N ALA A 122 -2.16 -19.62 1.11
CA ALA A 122 -1.86 -20.60 2.14
C ALA A 122 -0.61 -21.44 1.79
N ASN A 123 -0.48 -21.89 0.54
CA ASN A 123 0.70 -22.63 0.07
C ASN A 123 2.01 -21.81 0.10
N LYS A 124 1.91 -20.50 0.29
CA LYS A 124 3.03 -19.56 0.40
C LYS A 124 3.23 -19.06 1.83
N ASN A 125 2.56 -19.69 2.79
CA ASN A 125 2.53 -19.29 4.20
C ASN A 125 2.04 -17.85 4.43
N ILE A 126 1.17 -17.34 3.54
CA ILE A 126 0.56 -16.02 3.67
C ILE A 126 -0.87 -16.21 4.15
N HIS A 127 -1.07 -15.93 5.43
CA HIS A 127 -2.36 -16.17 6.09
C HIS A 127 -3.06 -14.89 6.53
N GLN A 128 -2.41 -13.73 6.40
CA GLN A 128 -2.90 -12.50 7.01
C GLN A 128 -2.39 -11.24 6.32
N GLU A 129 -3.25 -10.23 6.23
CA GLU A 129 -2.88 -8.83 5.98
C GLU A 129 -2.59 -8.12 7.32
N ILE A 130 -1.66 -7.17 7.27
CA ILE A 130 -1.22 -6.39 8.42
C ILE A 130 -1.31 -4.90 8.13
N ILE A 131 -1.74 -4.14 9.14
CA ILE A 131 -1.52 -2.71 9.25
C ILE A 131 -0.36 -2.48 10.22
N ILE A 132 0.61 -1.68 9.79
CA ILE A 132 1.78 -1.27 10.58
C ILE A 132 1.73 0.24 10.74
N LYS A 133 1.86 0.75 11.96
CA LYS A 133 1.78 2.20 12.24
C LYS A 133 2.79 2.64 13.30
N ASN A 134 3.27 3.88 13.21
CA ASN A 134 4.23 4.45 14.18
C ASN A 134 3.59 5.22 15.34
N TYR A 135 2.28 5.09 15.55
CA TYR A 135 1.53 5.75 16.60
C TYR A 135 0.62 4.77 17.33
N ILE A 136 0.23 5.13 18.55
CA ILE A 136 -0.71 4.38 19.39
C ILE A 136 -2.14 4.62 18.89
#